data_AF-A0A3D5HL24-F1
#
_entry.id   AF-A0A3D5HL24-F1
#
_cell.length_a   1.000
_cell.length_b   1.000
_cell.length_c   1.000
_cell.angle_alpha   90.00
_cell.angle_beta   90.00
_cell.angle_gamma   90.00
#
_symmetry.space_group_name_H-M   'P 1'
#
loop_
_entity.id
_entity.type
_entity.pdbx_description
1 polymer ?
#
loop_
_entity_poly.entity_id
_entity_poly.type
_entity_poly.pdbx_seq_one_letter_code
_entity_poly.pdbx_strand_id
1 'polypeptide(L)'
;RARRLALIKEKAEALAASEGLVLVDDAGLLAEVAGLVEWPVPLMGKIDDEFMDVPEEVLVSVMRTHQKYLALRDKDGQLAPRFITIANIETADKGAKIIAGNERVLRARLSDARFFWDEDRKTDLSARKPELEKVTFHAKLGTVSDKTDRIEKLVAYFANIESGFSFEDLSQNASDEVASEAAALCKADLVTGMVYEFPELQGIMGGYYAALQIGDDKVGNAIRDHYKPLGPNDAIPATSEGRLVAMSDKMDTLAGFWLIDELPTGSKDPYALRRASLGIIRMLIEGGRRLNLDGFINAAMQNYPASLSASSGDSSASERLRLFFI
;
A
#
# COMPACT_ATOMS: atom_id res chain seq x y z
N ARG A 1 -5.74 17.65 -25.99
CA ARG A 1 -5.70 16.69 -24.87
C ARG A 1 -6.95 15.80 -24.78
N ALA A 2 -8.15 16.31 -24.46
CA ALA A 2 -9.36 15.48 -24.28
C ALA A 2 -9.68 14.56 -25.48
N ARG A 3 -9.60 15.07 -26.71
CA ARG A 3 -9.78 14.27 -27.93
C ARG A 3 -8.75 13.15 -28.08
N ARG A 4 -7.48 13.39 -27.71
CA ARG A 4 -6.42 12.37 -27.76
C ARG A 4 -6.63 11.29 -26.72
N LEU A 5 -7.05 11.67 -25.51
CA LEU A 5 -7.38 10.72 -24.46
C LEU A 5 -8.49 9.77 -24.91
N ALA A 6 -9.60 10.31 -25.44
CA ALA A 6 -10.70 9.50 -25.95
C ALA A 6 -10.23 8.55 -27.08
N LEU A 7 -9.42 9.05 -28.01
CA LEU A 7 -8.85 8.25 -29.10
C LEU A 7 -7.92 7.14 -28.62
N ILE A 8 -7.04 7.42 -27.65
CA ILE A 8 -6.15 6.41 -27.05
C ILE A 8 -6.98 5.33 -26.38
N LYS A 9 -7.96 5.74 -25.55
CA LYS A 9 -8.82 4.81 -24.82
C LYS A 9 -9.59 3.90 -25.77
N GLU A 10 -10.32 4.47 -26.74
CA GLU A 10 -11.11 3.73 -27.72
C GLU A 10 -10.26 2.71 -28.50
N LYS A 11 -9.11 3.14 -29.03
CA LYS A 11 -8.23 2.26 -29.80
C LYS A 11 -7.55 1.20 -28.94
N ALA A 12 -7.14 1.53 -27.71
CA ALA A 12 -6.55 0.57 -26.79
C ALA A 12 -7.57 -0.49 -26.34
N GLU A 13 -8.80 -0.09 -26.04
CA GLU A 13 -9.90 -1.00 -25.71
C GLU A 13 -10.25 -1.91 -26.90
N ALA A 14 -10.30 -1.36 -28.12
CA ALA A 14 -10.54 -2.16 -29.33
C ALA A 14 -9.41 -3.19 -29.57
N LEU A 15 -8.16 -2.80 -29.33
CA LEU A 15 -7.01 -3.68 -29.47
C LEU A 15 -7.04 -4.79 -28.42
N ALA A 16 -7.32 -4.46 -27.16
CA ALA A 16 -7.50 -5.43 -26.08
C ALA A 16 -8.63 -6.42 -26.39
N ALA A 17 -9.80 -5.92 -26.82
CA ALA A 17 -10.94 -6.74 -27.17
C ALA A 17 -10.66 -7.70 -28.33
N SER A 18 -9.77 -7.33 -29.27
CA SER A 18 -9.38 -8.21 -30.38
C SER A 18 -8.62 -9.46 -29.94
N GLU A 19 -7.96 -9.44 -28.78
CA GLU A 19 -7.35 -10.62 -28.14
C GLU A 19 -8.22 -11.20 -27.00
N GLY A 20 -9.45 -10.70 -26.82
CA GLY A 20 -10.34 -11.12 -25.74
C GLY A 20 -9.91 -10.62 -24.35
N LEU A 21 -9.11 -9.56 -24.30
CA LEU A 21 -8.57 -8.93 -23.09
C LEU A 21 -9.32 -7.64 -22.76
N VAL A 22 -9.13 -7.16 -21.53
CA VAL A 22 -9.72 -5.94 -20.99
C VAL A 22 -8.61 -4.98 -20.60
N LEU A 23 -8.75 -3.71 -20.96
CA LEU A 23 -7.83 -2.66 -20.53
C LEU A 23 -8.01 -2.38 -19.04
N VAL A 24 -6.93 -2.36 -18.26
CA VAL A 24 -6.98 -1.95 -16.86
C VAL A 24 -7.37 -0.47 -16.78
N ASP A 25 -8.36 -0.13 -15.96
CA ASP A 25 -8.82 1.25 -15.82
C ASP A 25 -7.78 2.07 -15.06
N ASP A 26 -7.23 3.06 -15.75
CA ASP A 26 -6.19 3.92 -15.22
C ASP A 26 -6.27 5.31 -15.86
N ALA A 27 -7.27 6.07 -15.41
CA ALA A 27 -7.53 7.42 -15.93
C ALA A 27 -6.31 8.35 -15.78
N GLY A 28 -5.51 8.16 -14.72
CA GLY A 28 -4.29 8.94 -14.49
C GLY A 28 -3.24 8.68 -15.55
N LEU A 29 -2.92 7.41 -15.81
CA LEU A 29 -1.95 7.02 -16.83
C LEU A 29 -2.43 7.42 -18.23
N LEU A 30 -3.70 7.19 -18.55
CA LEU A 30 -4.28 7.59 -19.84
C LEU A 30 -4.16 9.11 -20.05
N ALA A 31 -4.43 9.91 -19.01
CA ALA A 31 -4.30 11.36 -19.09
C ALA A 31 -2.85 11.83 -19.20
N GLU A 32 -1.91 11.13 -18.58
CA GLU A 32 -0.46 11.36 -18.70
C GLU A 32 0.00 11.05 -20.13
N VAL A 33 -0.26 9.84 -20.63
CA VAL A 33 0.12 9.40 -21.97
C VAL A 33 -0.49 10.29 -23.05
N ALA A 34 -1.77 10.69 -22.92
CA ALA A 34 -2.40 11.64 -23.84
C ALA A 34 -1.74 13.04 -23.86
N GLY A 35 -0.97 13.38 -22.82
CA GLY A 35 -0.14 14.57 -22.74
C GLY A 35 1.24 14.40 -23.37
N LEU A 36 1.75 13.17 -23.47
CA LEU A 36 3.08 12.85 -24.03
C LEU A 36 3.10 12.70 -25.55
N VAL A 37 1.94 12.40 -26.16
CA VAL A 37 1.84 12.14 -27.60
C VAL A 37 0.90 13.13 -28.29
N GLU A 38 1.23 13.47 -29.53
CA GLU A 38 0.42 14.32 -30.41
C GLU A 38 -0.34 13.49 -31.46
N TRP A 39 0.25 12.38 -31.93
CA TRP A 39 -0.34 11.43 -32.88
C TRP A 39 -0.40 10.01 -32.29
N PRO A 40 -1.39 9.68 -31.44
CA PRO A 40 -1.42 8.42 -30.71
C PRO A 40 -1.72 7.21 -31.60
N VAL A 41 -0.81 6.24 -31.56
CA VAL A 41 -0.94 4.92 -32.20
C VAL A 41 -0.73 3.84 -31.14
N PRO A 42 -1.80 3.25 -30.58
CA PRO A 42 -1.66 2.13 -29.65
C PRO A 42 -1.09 0.89 -30.35
N LEU A 43 -0.11 0.27 -29.71
CA LEU A 43 0.56 -0.94 -30.17
C LEU A 43 0.60 -1.95 -29.02
N MET A 44 0.29 -3.21 -29.30
CA MET A 44 0.30 -4.27 -28.30
C MET A 44 1.61 -5.04 -28.35
N GLY A 45 2.25 -5.19 -27.20
CA GLY A 45 3.43 -6.02 -27.00
C GLY A 45 3.14 -7.18 -26.06
N LYS A 46 4.09 -8.10 -25.97
CA LYS A 46 4.05 -9.29 -25.12
C LYS A 46 4.96 -9.16 -23.92
N ILE A 47 4.51 -9.74 -22.81
CA ILE A 47 5.34 -9.98 -21.63
C ILE A 47 5.77 -11.45 -21.72
N ASP A 48 7.05 -11.72 -21.49
CA ASP A 48 7.53 -13.11 -21.47
C ASP A 48 6.90 -13.87 -20.29
N ASP A 49 6.48 -15.12 -20.53
CA ASP A 49 5.80 -15.96 -19.53
C ASP A 49 6.65 -16.15 -18.26
N GLU A 50 7.97 -16.03 -18.38
CA GLU A 50 8.91 -16.09 -17.26
C GLU A 50 8.76 -14.95 -16.24
N PHE A 51 7.98 -13.90 -16.50
CA PHE A 51 7.74 -12.83 -15.52
C PHE A 51 6.39 -12.97 -14.83
N MET A 52 5.53 -13.86 -15.29
CA MET A 52 4.14 -13.96 -14.82
C MET A 52 4.01 -14.63 -13.44
N ASP A 53 5.11 -15.11 -12.86
CA ASP A 53 5.21 -15.59 -11.47
C ASP A 53 5.62 -14.49 -10.47
N VAL A 54 6.00 -13.31 -10.96
CA VAL A 54 6.22 -12.11 -10.15
C VAL A 54 4.86 -11.48 -9.83
N PRO A 55 4.63 -10.97 -8.60
CA PRO A 55 3.35 -10.35 -8.23
C PRO A 55 2.88 -9.30 -9.24
N GLU A 56 1.57 -9.28 -9.51
CA GLU A 56 1.01 -8.44 -10.57
C GLU A 56 1.21 -6.95 -10.28
N GLU A 57 1.19 -6.52 -9.02
CA GLU A 57 1.42 -5.14 -8.62
C GLU A 57 2.84 -4.67 -8.97
N VAL A 58 3.83 -5.57 -8.90
CA VAL A 58 5.20 -5.30 -9.34
C VAL A 58 5.23 -5.09 -10.85
N LEU A 59 4.63 -6.02 -11.61
CA LEU A 59 4.58 -5.94 -13.08
C LEU A 59 3.87 -4.66 -13.54
N VAL A 60 2.73 -4.34 -12.93
CA VAL A 60 1.95 -3.14 -13.20
C VAL A 60 2.74 -1.89 -12.81
N SER A 61 3.44 -1.87 -11.67
CA SER A 61 4.25 -0.70 -11.29
C SER A 61 5.39 -0.47 -12.28
N VAL A 62 6.13 -1.50 -12.68
CA VAL A 62 7.20 -1.38 -13.68
C VAL A 62 6.65 -0.82 -15.00
N MET A 63 5.54 -1.37 -15.48
CA MET A 63 4.89 -0.89 -16.71
C MET A 63 4.43 0.57 -16.60
N ARG A 64 3.76 0.93 -15.51
CA ARG A 64 3.18 2.26 -15.27
C ARG A 64 4.25 3.31 -15.02
N THR A 65 5.22 3.05 -14.16
CA THR A 65 6.16 4.06 -13.67
C THR A 65 7.32 4.26 -14.64
N HIS A 66 7.90 3.18 -15.16
CA HIS A 66 9.11 3.26 -15.98
C HIS A 66 8.82 3.47 -17.46
N GLN A 67 7.70 2.97 -17.98
CA GLN A 67 7.46 2.92 -19.44
C GLN A 67 6.12 3.51 -19.89
N LYS A 68 5.23 3.86 -18.96
CA LYS A 68 3.89 4.39 -19.26
C LYS A 68 3.04 3.44 -20.13
N TYR A 69 3.22 2.13 -19.93
CA TYR A 69 2.44 1.11 -20.63
C TYR A 69 1.12 0.84 -19.92
N LEU A 70 0.08 0.57 -20.71
CA LEU A 70 -1.23 0.20 -20.20
C LEU A 70 -1.27 -1.32 -20.00
N ALA A 71 -1.59 -1.75 -18.78
CA ALA A 71 -1.76 -3.16 -18.44
C ALA A 71 -3.11 -3.70 -18.95
N LEU A 72 -3.16 -5.01 -19.20
CA LEU A 72 -4.36 -5.71 -19.65
C LEU A 72 -4.70 -6.84 -18.68
N ARG A 73 -5.99 -7.14 -18.54
CA ARG A 73 -6.51 -8.29 -17.81
C ARG A 73 -7.23 -9.25 -18.74
N ASP A 74 -7.25 -10.53 -18.38
CA ASP A 74 -8.10 -11.52 -19.02
C ASP A 74 -9.56 -11.41 -18.53
N LYS A 75 -10.39 -12.37 -18.95
CA LYS A 75 -11.82 -12.42 -18.58
C LYS A 75 -12.07 -12.82 -17.12
N ASP A 76 -11.09 -13.49 -16.50
CA ASP A 76 -11.13 -13.91 -15.10
C ASP A 76 -10.59 -12.81 -14.18
N GLY A 77 -10.12 -11.70 -14.75
CA GLY A 77 -9.59 -10.55 -14.05
C GLY A 77 -8.11 -10.68 -13.71
N GLN A 78 -7.40 -11.70 -14.20
CA GLN A 78 -5.96 -11.85 -13.96
C GLN A 78 -5.15 -10.98 -14.92
N LEU A 79 -3.96 -10.55 -14.50
CA LEU A 79 -3.06 -9.82 -15.38
C LEU A 79 -2.69 -10.67 -16.61
N ALA A 80 -2.93 -10.14 -17.80
CA ALA A 80 -2.58 -10.81 -19.05
C ALA A 80 -1.10 -10.58 -19.40
N PRO A 81 -0.43 -11.53 -20.08
CA PRO A 81 0.97 -11.39 -20.54
C PRO A 81 1.07 -10.48 -21.78
N ARG A 82 0.44 -9.30 -21.70
CA ARG A 82 0.29 -8.32 -22.76
C ARG A 82 0.25 -6.92 -22.17
N PHE A 83 0.78 -5.97 -22.91
CA PHE A 83 0.72 -4.56 -22.58
C PHE A 83 0.46 -3.73 -23.83
N ILE A 84 -0.04 -2.51 -23.64
CA ILE A 84 -0.20 -1.55 -24.73
C ILE A 84 0.74 -0.36 -24.50
N THR A 85 1.57 -0.07 -25.51
CA THR A 85 2.38 1.14 -25.60
C THR A 85 1.76 2.10 -26.63
N ILE A 86 1.91 3.40 -26.43
CA ILE A 86 1.36 4.41 -27.35
C ILE A 86 2.50 5.06 -28.12
N ALA A 87 2.64 4.68 -29.39
CA ALA A 87 3.57 5.35 -30.29
C ALA A 87 3.03 6.73 -30.72
N ASN A 88 3.95 7.62 -31.10
CA ASN A 88 3.63 8.97 -31.58
C ASN A 88 3.75 9.09 -33.12
N ILE A 89 3.79 7.95 -33.83
CA ILE A 89 3.99 7.89 -35.28
C ILE A 89 3.39 6.60 -35.85
N GLU A 90 2.80 6.69 -37.04
CA GLU A 90 2.45 5.53 -37.85
C GLU A 90 3.64 5.11 -38.71
N THR A 91 4.02 3.84 -38.63
CA THR A 91 5.17 3.31 -39.37
C THR A 91 4.72 2.34 -40.47
N ALA A 92 5.51 2.24 -41.53
CA ALA A 92 5.21 1.36 -42.68
C ALA A 92 5.14 -0.13 -42.29
N ASP A 93 5.87 -0.54 -41.25
CA ASP A 93 5.86 -1.89 -40.67
C ASP A 93 4.77 -2.10 -39.60
N LYS A 94 3.78 -1.20 -39.52
CA LYS A 94 2.66 -1.24 -38.56
C LYS A 94 3.13 -1.35 -37.10
N GLY A 95 4.24 -0.69 -36.76
CA GLY A 95 4.78 -0.63 -35.41
C GLY A 95 5.63 -1.82 -34.97
N ALA A 96 5.91 -2.81 -35.85
CA ALA A 96 6.63 -4.04 -35.47
C ALA A 96 7.99 -3.77 -34.79
N LYS A 97 8.82 -2.86 -35.34
CA LYS A 97 10.09 -2.47 -34.70
C LYS A 97 9.91 -1.74 -33.36
N ILE A 98 8.85 -0.95 -33.23
CA ILE A 98 8.54 -0.23 -31.99
C ILE A 98 8.16 -1.26 -30.92
N ILE A 99 7.28 -2.21 -31.24
CA ILE A 99 6.87 -3.29 -30.34
C ILE A 99 8.10 -4.06 -29.84
N ALA A 100 8.92 -4.59 -30.75
CA ALA A 100 10.12 -5.35 -30.38
C ALA A 100 11.10 -4.55 -29.52
N GLY A 101 11.23 -3.24 -29.77
CA GLY A 101 12.03 -2.34 -28.95
C GLY A 101 11.49 -2.17 -27.53
N ASN A 102 10.16 -1.97 -27.40
CA ASN A 102 9.47 -1.80 -26.13
C ASN A 102 9.47 -3.10 -25.31
N GLU A 103 9.28 -4.25 -25.95
CA GLU A 103 9.38 -5.59 -25.33
C GLU A 103 10.78 -5.83 -24.76
N ARG A 104 11.83 -5.52 -25.52
CA ARG A 104 13.22 -5.65 -25.05
C ARG A 104 13.51 -4.76 -23.83
N VAL A 105 12.99 -3.53 -23.84
CA VAL A 105 13.14 -2.60 -22.70
C VAL A 105 12.37 -3.09 -21.48
N LEU A 106 11.13 -3.56 -21.67
CA LEU A 106 10.31 -4.10 -20.60
C LEU A 106 10.97 -5.33 -19.98
N ARG A 107 11.45 -6.27 -20.81
CA ARG A 107 12.14 -7.48 -20.37
C ARG A 107 13.30 -7.14 -19.42
N ALA A 108 14.15 -6.20 -19.79
CA ALA A 108 15.27 -5.79 -18.94
C ALA A 108 14.80 -5.26 -17.57
N ARG A 109 13.75 -4.44 -17.54
CA ARG A 109 13.19 -3.91 -16.28
C ARG A 109 12.49 -4.97 -15.43
N LEU A 110 11.80 -5.90 -16.06
CA LEU A 110 11.17 -7.03 -15.37
C LEU A 110 12.20 -8.03 -14.84
N SER A 111 13.35 -8.19 -15.52
CA SER A 111 14.47 -8.96 -14.98
C SER A 111 15.02 -8.35 -13.70
N ASP A 112 15.15 -7.03 -13.62
CA ASP A 112 15.58 -6.34 -12.38
C ASP A 112 14.55 -6.58 -11.24
N ALA A 113 13.27 -6.39 -11.52
CA ALA A 113 12.20 -6.64 -10.54
C ALA A 113 12.15 -8.11 -10.09
N ARG A 114 12.27 -9.04 -11.04
CA ARG A 114 12.33 -10.49 -10.74
C ARG A 114 13.53 -10.80 -9.85
N PHE A 115 14.69 -10.21 -10.11
CA PHE A 115 15.87 -10.41 -9.28
C PHE A 115 15.57 -10.03 -7.82
N PHE A 116 14.97 -8.86 -7.56
CA PHE A 116 14.58 -8.48 -6.19
C PHE A 116 13.56 -9.45 -5.59
N TRP A 117 12.57 -9.89 -6.37
CA TRP A 117 11.59 -10.87 -5.92
C TRP A 117 12.23 -12.20 -5.48
N ASP A 118 13.14 -12.72 -6.30
CA ASP A 118 13.83 -13.98 -6.05
C ASP A 118 14.85 -13.86 -4.91
N GLU A 119 15.59 -12.75 -4.82
CA GLU A 119 16.53 -12.49 -3.71
C GLU A 119 15.80 -12.29 -2.38
N ASP A 120 14.73 -11.49 -2.35
CA ASP A 120 14.07 -11.13 -1.10
C ASP A 120 13.42 -12.33 -0.41
N ARG A 121 12.95 -13.30 -1.19
CA ARG A 121 12.36 -14.56 -0.74
C ARG A 121 13.35 -15.54 -0.10
N LYS A 122 14.66 -15.28 -0.18
CA LYS A 122 15.68 -16.11 0.48
C LYS A 122 15.79 -15.86 1.98
N THR A 123 15.22 -14.76 2.46
CA THR A 123 15.27 -14.37 3.87
C THR A 123 13.87 -14.13 4.38
N ASP A 124 13.52 -14.81 5.48
CA ASP A 124 12.21 -14.69 6.08
C ASP A 124 11.91 -13.25 6.52
N LEU A 125 10.65 -12.85 6.40
CA LEU A 125 10.21 -11.49 6.73
C LEU A 125 10.44 -11.20 8.22
N SER A 126 10.26 -12.20 9.08
CA SER A 126 10.55 -12.11 10.52
C SER A 126 12.03 -11.87 10.82
N ALA A 127 12.94 -12.46 10.04
CA ALA A 127 14.39 -12.28 10.19
C ALA A 127 14.85 -10.86 9.82
N ARG A 128 14.01 -10.11 9.09
CA ARG A 128 14.26 -8.71 8.70
C ARG A 128 13.83 -7.69 9.75
N LYS A 129 13.01 -8.07 10.73
CA LYS A 129 12.52 -7.16 11.78
C LYS A 129 13.65 -6.38 12.49
N PRO A 130 14.80 -6.99 12.87
CA PRO A 130 15.89 -6.26 13.52
C PRO A 130 16.50 -5.15 12.65
N GLU A 131 16.38 -5.24 11.32
CA GLU A 131 16.93 -4.22 10.42
C GLU A 131 16.11 -2.93 10.38
N LEU A 132 14.85 -2.97 10.85
CA LEU A 132 13.98 -1.79 10.98
C LEU A 132 14.55 -0.75 11.95
N GLU A 133 15.48 -1.13 12.81
CA GLU A 133 16.21 -0.21 13.69
C GLU A 133 17.06 0.80 12.90
N LYS A 134 17.46 0.46 11.67
CA LYS A 134 18.21 1.37 10.79
C LYS A 134 17.29 2.34 10.04
N VAL A 135 15.98 2.10 10.06
CA VAL A 135 15.00 2.92 9.32
C VAL A 135 14.41 3.95 10.27
N THR A 136 14.76 5.22 10.05
CA THR A 136 14.21 6.33 10.86
C THR A 136 12.72 6.49 10.58
N PHE A 137 11.87 6.37 11.61
CA PHE A 137 10.46 6.75 11.50
C PHE A 137 10.32 8.26 11.57
N HIS A 138 10.92 8.88 12.59
CA HIS A 138 11.01 10.33 12.72
C HIS A 138 12.15 10.69 13.67
N ALA A 139 12.84 11.82 13.41
CA ALA A 139 14.00 12.23 14.23
C ALA A 139 13.69 12.36 15.74
N LYS A 140 12.44 12.66 16.10
CA LYS A 140 11.97 12.75 17.49
C LYS A 140 11.21 11.52 18.01
N LEU A 141 10.81 10.59 17.14
CA LEU A 141 9.93 9.45 17.49
C LEU A 141 10.63 8.10 17.35
N GLY A 142 11.91 8.09 16.95
CA GLY A 142 12.74 6.90 16.88
C GLY A 142 12.68 6.19 15.52
N THR A 143 12.85 4.88 15.58
CA THR A 143 12.99 4.00 14.42
C THR A 143 11.65 3.38 14.01
N VAL A 144 11.63 2.72 12.86
CA VAL A 144 10.47 1.90 12.45
C VAL A 144 10.36 0.65 13.32
N SER A 145 11.46 0.15 13.89
CA SER A 145 11.40 -0.90 14.91
C SER A 145 10.61 -0.44 16.13
N ASP A 146 10.95 0.73 16.69
CA ASP A 146 10.21 1.32 17.82
C ASP A 146 8.72 1.45 17.48
N LYS A 147 8.42 1.90 16.27
CA LYS A 147 7.04 2.04 15.80
C LYS A 147 6.31 0.70 15.72
N THR A 148 6.95 -0.32 15.18
CA THR A 148 6.35 -1.66 15.04
C THR A 148 6.04 -2.25 16.42
N ASP A 149 6.94 -2.09 17.39
CA ASP A 149 6.71 -2.52 18.78
C ASP A 149 5.53 -1.79 19.44
N ARG A 150 5.33 -0.49 19.14
CA ARG A 150 4.15 0.26 19.63
C ARG A 150 2.86 -0.18 18.96
N ILE A 151 2.89 -0.51 17.66
CA ILE A 151 1.75 -1.08 16.93
C ILE A 151 1.34 -2.42 17.54
N GLU A 152 2.29 -3.31 17.83
CA GLU A 152 2.02 -4.59 18.50
C GLU A 152 1.34 -4.39 19.85
N LYS A 153 1.84 -3.46 20.68
CA LYS A 153 1.21 -3.13 21.97
C LYS A 153 -0.20 -2.57 21.81
N LEU A 154 -0.46 -1.78 20.76
CA LEU A 154 -1.80 -1.25 20.47
C LEU A 154 -2.77 -2.33 19.99
N VAL A 155 -2.29 -3.28 19.18
CA VAL A 155 -3.10 -4.46 18.80
C VAL A 155 -3.40 -5.31 20.04
N ALA A 156 -2.43 -5.54 20.92
CA ALA A 156 -2.64 -6.22 22.18
C ALA A 156 -3.60 -5.46 23.12
N TYR A 157 -3.60 -4.13 23.10
CA TYR A 157 -4.59 -3.33 23.82
C TYR A 157 -6.01 -3.68 23.36
N PHE A 158 -6.26 -3.78 22.05
CA PHE A 158 -7.58 -4.15 21.52
C PHE A 158 -8.05 -5.54 21.96
N ALA A 159 -7.14 -6.50 22.12
CA ALA A 159 -7.47 -7.83 22.66
C ALA A 159 -7.91 -7.77 24.14
N ASN A 160 -7.35 -6.84 24.92
CA ASN A 160 -7.58 -6.73 26.37
C ASN A 160 -8.82 -5.90 26.77
N ILE A 161 -9.33 -5.03 25.88
CA ILE A 161 -10.61 -4.32 26.08
C ILE A 161 -11.79 -5.25 25.74
N GLU A 162 -11.88 -6.36 26.48
CA GLU A 162 -12.98 -7.32 26.41
C GLU A 162 -14.35 -6.63 26.58
N SER A 163 -15.33 -7.11 25.80
CA SER A 163 -16.80 -6.90 25.86
C SER A 163 -17.48 -5.84 24.97
N GLY A 164 -16.77 -4.89 24.36
CA GLY A 164 -17.41 -3.86 23.51
C GLY A 164 -16.85 -3.70 22.10
N PHE A 165 -15.57 -4.04 21.91
CA PHE A 165 -14.84 -3.91 20.65
C PHE A 165 -14.64 -5.26 19.97
N SER A 166 -15.62 -6.14 20.11
CA SER A 166 -15.73 -7.32 19.26
C SER A 166 -16.29 -6.85 17.91
N PHE A 167 -15.55 -7.01 16.80
CA PHE A 167 -16.30 -7.23 15.55
C PHE A 167 -17.17 -8.46 15.84
N GLU A 168 -18.48 -8.45 15.65
CA GLU A 168 -19.30 -9.66 15.94
C GLU A 168 -18.91 -10.85 15.05
N ASP A 169 -17.97 -10.65 14.11
CA ASP A 169 -17.20 -11.69 13.43
C ASP A 169 -15.98 -12.22 14.23
N LEU A 170 -15.62 -11.66 15.39
CA LEU A 170 -14.49 -12.08 16.27
C LEU A 170 -14.81 -13.31 17.12
N SER A 171 -16.05 -13.82 17.06
CA SER A 171 -16.26 -15.21 17.47
C SER A 171 -15.71 -16.20 16.43
N GLN A 172 -15.32 -15.74 15.21
CA GLN A 172 -14.72 -16.61 14.18
C GLN A 172 -13.52 -16.04 13.37
N ASN A 173 -13.20 -14.74 13.32
CA ASN A 173 -12.23 -14.20 12.34
C ASN A 173 -11.45 -12.92 12.74
N ALA A 174 -11.03 -12.77 14.00
CA ALA A 174 -9.66 -12.30 14.24
C ALA A 174 -9.11 -13.20 15.32
N SER A 175 -8.16 -14.04 14.94
CA SER A 175 -7.33 -14.69 15.93
C SER A 175 -6.38 -13.62 16.45
N ASP A 176 -6.31 -13.45 17.78
CA ASP A 176 -5.37 -12.53 18.42
C ASP A 176 -3.94 -12.79 17.90
N GLU A 177 -3.65 -14.05 17.55
CA GLU A 177 -2.41 -14.48 16.93
C GLU A 177 -2.20 -13.88 15.53
N VAL A 178 -3.20 -13.91 14.63
CA VAL A 178 -3.07 -13.33 13.28
C VAL A 178 -2.83 -11.83 13.34
N ALA A 179 -3.61 -11.09 14.15
CA ALA A 179 -3.45 -9.65 14.26
C ALA A 179 -2.11 -9.28 14.92
N SER A 180 -1.68 -10.04 15.92
CA SER A 180 -0.38 -9.85 16.58
C SER A 180 0.79 -10.14 15.64
N GLU A 181 0.73 -11.23 14.87
CA GLU A 181 1.78 -11.60 13.92
C GLU A 181 1.85 -10.60 12.76
N ALA A 182 0.70 -10.17 12.25
CA ALA A 182 0.62 -9.12 11.24
C ALA A 182 1.20 -7.80 11.77
N ALA A 183 0.88 -7.39 13.00
CA ALA A 183 1.44 -6.20 13.63
C ALA A 183 2.97 -6.26 13.73
N ALA A 184 3.52 -7.41 14.10
CA ALA A 184 4.96 -7.59 14.25
C ALA A 184 5.74 -7.55 12.93
N LEU A 185 5.09 -7.88 11.82
CA LEU A 185 5.71 -7.99 10.50
C LEU A 185 5.28 -6.88 9.53
N CYS A 186 4.31 -6.04 9.87
CA CYS A 186 3.66 -5.13 8.91
C CYS A 186 4.58 -4.13 8.21
N LYS A 187 5.74 -3.82 8.81
CA LYS A 187 6.74 -2.90 8.26
C LYS A 187 8.02 -3.57 7.80
N ALA A 188 8.16 -4.88 7.97
CA ALA A 188 9.40 -5.61 7.73
C ALA A 188 9.81 -5.64 6.25
N ASP A 189 8.89 -5.34 5.34
CA ASP A 189 9.20 -5.23 3.92
C ASP A 189 9.95 -3.94 3.56
N LEU A 190 9.96 -2.91 4.42
CA LEU A 190 10.67 -1.65 4.18
C LEU A 190 12.19 -1.81 4.01
N VAL A 191 12.76 -2.94 4.43
CA VAL A 191 14.19 -3.28 4.30
C VAL A 191 14.45 -4.31 3.19
N THR A 192 13.46 -4.59 2.35
CA THR A 192 13.60 -5.49 1.20
C THR A 192 14.15 -4.74 -0.01
N GLY A 193 14.84 -5.46 -0.90
CA GLY A 193 15.33 -4.88 -2.15
C GLY A 193 14.18 -4.39 -3.03
N MET A 194 13.08 -5.14 -3.08
CA MET A 194 11.88 -4.78 -3.82
C MET A 194 11.30 -3.45 -3.37
N VAL A 195 11.10 -3.24 -2.06
CA VAL A 195 10.52 -1.98 -1.56
C VAL A 195 11.52 -0.82 -1.62
N TYR A 196 12.82 -1.11 -1.57
CA TYR A 196 13.83 -0.08 -1.83
C TYR A 196 13.75 0.46 -3.27
N GLU A 197 13.60 -0.43 -4.25
CA GLU A 197 13.45 -0.05 -5.67
C GLU A 197 12.04 0.50 -6.00
N PHE A 198 10.99 -0.06 -5.37
CA PHE A 198 9.59 0.28 -5.59
C PHE A 198 8.89 0.65 -4.26
N PRO A 199 9.14 1.84 -3.69
CA PRO A 199 8.60 2.24 -2.38
C PRO A 199 7.07 2.26 -2.31
N GLU A 200 6.38 2.40 -3.43
CA GLU A 200 4.92 2.35 -3.54
C GLU A 200 4.34 0.95 -3.27
N LEU A 201 5.16 -0.10 -3.30
CA LEU A 201 4.75 -1.49 -3.04
C LEU A 201 4.88 -1.91 -1.56
N GLN A 202 5.24 -0.98 -0.68
CA GLN A 202 5.28 -1.22 0.77
C GLN A 202 3.92 -1.70 1.30
N GLY A 203 3.94 -2.58 2.30
CA GLY A 203 2.78 -3.33 2.77
C GLY A 203 2.40 -4.46 1.81
N ILE A 204 2.26 -4.18 0.51
CA ILE A 204 1.88 -5.18 -0.51
C ILE A 204 2.90 -6.31 -0.57
N MET A 205 4.18 -5.97 -0.70
CA MET A 205 5.25 -6.96 -0.73
C MET A 205 5.38 -7.69 0.61
N GLY A 206 5.26 -7.00 1.74
CA GLY A 206 5.18 -7.63 3.06
C GLY A 206 4.09 -8.68 3.14
N GLY A 207 2.91 -8.41 2.57
CA GLY A 207 1.81 -9.37 2.51
C GLY A 207 2.14 -10.61 1.70
N TYR A 208 2.74 -10.43 0.51
CA TYR A 208 3.20 -11.55 -0.32
C TYR A 208 4.26 -12.40 0.36
N TYR A 209 5.27 -11.78 0.98
CA TYR A 209 6.33 -12.50 1.68
C TYR A 209 5.79 -13.28 2.87
N ALA A 210 4.93 -12.66 3.68
CA ALA A 210 4.31 -13.33 4.82
C ALA A 210 3.43 -14.51 4.40
N ALA A 211 2.59 -14.35 3.37
CA ALA A 211 1.72 -15.42 2.87
C ALA A 211 2.54 -16.63 2.37
N LEU A 212 3.63 -16.39 1.64
CA LEU A 212 4.52 -17.45 1.16
C LEU A 212 5.25 -18.21 2.29
N GLN A 213 5.55 -17.53 3.39
CA GLN A 213 6.33 -18.10 4.50
C GLN A 213 5.45 -18.82 5.52
N ILE A 214 4.32 -18.21 5.90
CA ILE A 214 3.41 -18.73 6.93
C ILE A 214 2.46 -19.78 6.33
N GLY A 215 2.15 -19.68 5.03
CA GLY A 215 1.16 -20.52 4.37
C GLY A 215 -0.28 -20.19 4.75
N ASP A 216 -0.50 -19.04 5.40
CA ASP A 216 -1.82 -18.48 5.69
C ASP A 216 -1.93 -17.07 5.10
N ASP A 217 -2.91 -16.90 4.22
CA ASP A 217 -3.20 -15.62 3.58
C ASP A 217 -3.72 -14.58 4.58
N LYS A 218 -4.22 -14.96 5.77
CA LYS A 218 -4.80 -14.01 6.73
C LYS A 218 -3.77 -12.99 7.23
N VAL A 219 -2.58 -13.45 7.63
CA VAL A 219 -1.49 -12.58 8.09
C VAL A 219 -1.01 -11.71 6.94
N GLY A 220 -0.79 -12.31 5.76
CA GLY A 220 -0.37 -11.59 4.56
C GLY A 220 -1.37 -10.51 4.13
N ASN A 221 -2.67 -10.82 4.17
CA ASN A 221 -3.74 -9.86 3.85
C ASN A 221 -3.80 -8.71 4.85
N ALA A 222 -3.66 -8.99 6.16
CA ALA A 222 -3.62 -7.96 7.19
C ALA A 222 -2.42 -7.04 7.03
N ILE A 223 -1.24 -7.59 6.72
CA ILE A 223 -0.03 -6.82 6.38
C ILE A 223 -0.23 -6.03 5.09
N ARG A 224 -0.78 -6.60 4.02
CA ARG A 224 -1.03 -5.85 2.78
C ARG A 224 -1.91 -4.64 3.00
N ASP A 225 -2.99 -4.81 3.76
CA ASP A 225 -4.03 -3.81 3.87
C ASP A 225 -3.79 -2.81 5.02
N HIS A 226 -2.77 -2.95 5.87
CA HIS A 226 -2.62 -2.11 7.06
C HIS A 226 -2.45 -0.60 6.76
N TYR A 227 -1.96 -0.23 5.58
CA TYR A 227 -1.89 1.18 5.18
C TYR A 227 -3.27 1.78 4.83
N LYS A 228 -4.26 0.95 4.51
CA LYS A 228 -5.59 1.40 4.09
C LYS A 228 -6.41 2.00 5.24
N PRO A 229 -7.35 2.91 4.93
CA PRO A 229 -7.46 3.63 3.66
C PRO A 229 -6.36 4.70 3.56
N LEU A 230 -5.79 4.86 2.37
CA LEU A 230 -4.81 5.92 2.05
C LEU A 230 -5.47 7.26 1.69
N GLY A 231 -6.74 7.23 1.26
CA GLY A 231 -7.49 8.39 0.81
C GLY A 231 -9.00 8.20 0.83
N PRO A 232 -9.77 9.21 0.39
CA PRO A 232 -11.24 9.18 0.45
C PRO A 232 -11.88 8.13 -0.46
N ASN A 233 -11.23 7.80 -1.58
CA ASN A 233 -11.72 6.82 -2.56
C ASN A 233 -11.15 5.41 -2.32
N ASP A 234 -10.27 5.25 -1.33
CA ASP A 234 -9.66 3.96 -1.01
C ASP A 234 -10.59 3.15 -0.10
N ALA A 235 -10.58 1.83 -0.27
CA ALA A 235 -11.36 0.93 0.57
C ALA A 235 -10.72 0.81 1.96
N ILE A 236 -11.53 0.53 2.98
CA ILE A 236 -11.00 0.08 4.27
C ILE A 236 -10.48 -1.37 4.15
N PRO A 237 -9.59 -1.83 5.06
CA PRO A 237 -9.21 -3.24 5.10
C PRO A 237 -10.45 -4.15 5.19
N ALA A 238 -10.46 -5.21 4.39
CA ALA A 238 -11.61 -6.12 4.32
C ALA A 238 -11.76 -6.96 5.59
N THR A 239 -10.64 -7.33 6.21
CA THR A 239 -10.57 -8.20 7.39
C THR A 239 -10.52 -7.39 8.69
N SER A 240 -10.97 -8.00 9.79
CA SER A 240 -10.92 -7.39 11.11
C SER A 240 -9.47 -7.19 11.59
N GLU A 241 -8.61 -8.17 11.32
CA GLU A 241 -7.18 -8.13 11.60
C GLU A 241 -6.50 -6.96 10.89
N GLY A 242 -6.77 -6.79 9.59
CA GLY A 242 -6.25 -5.67 8.81
C GLY A 242 -6.71 -4.32 9.35
N ARG A 243 -7.98 -4.20 9.79
CA ARG A 243 -8.51 -2.97 10.41
C ARG A 243 -7.83 -2.68 11.74
N LEU A 244 -7.58 -3.68 12.58
CA LEU A 244 -6.91 -3.51 13.86
C LEU A 244 -5.48 -3.00 13.67
N VAL A 245 -4.69 -3.66 12.79
CA VAL A 245 -3.32 -3.22 12.51
C VAL A 245 -3.30 -1.82 11.88
N ALA A 246 -4.22 -1.55 10.94
CA ALA A 246 -4.34 -0.23 10.32
C ALA A 246 -4.70 0.89 11.30
N MET A 247 -5.65 0.64 12.21
CA MET A 247 -6.02 1.60 13.25
C MET A 247 -4.86 1.83 14.21
N SER A 248 -4.16 0.77 14.63
CA SER A 248 -2.99 0.87 15.51
C SER A 248 -1.85 1.67 14.88
N ASP A 249 -1.50 1.44 13.62
CA ASP A 249 -0.47 2.20 12.89
C ASP A 249 -0.82 3.69 12.77
N LYS A 250 -2.08 3.99 12.43
CA LYS A 250 -2.57 5.36 12.30
C LYS A 250 -2.61 6.06 13.66
N MET A 251 -3.06 5.38 14.71
CA MET A 251 -3.14 5.98 16.05
C MET A 251 -1.76 6.17 16.68
N ASP A 252 -0.82 5.23 16.48
CA ASP A 252 0.58 5.42 16.88
C ASP A 252 1.13 6.72 16.30
N THR A 253 0.98 6.89 14.98
CA THR A 253 1.41 8.09 14.28
C THR A 253 0.76 9.34 14.86
N LEU A 254 -0.56 9.36 15.03
CA LEU A 254 -1.28 10.50 15.61
C LEU A 254 -0.78 10.83 17.02
N ALA A 255 -0.64 9.84 17.88
CA ALA A 255 -0.14 10.03 19.25
C ALA A 255 1.27 10.63 19.24
N GLY A 256 2.19 10.06 18.46
CA GLY A 256 3.57 10.53 18.35
C GLY A 256 3.65 11.98 17.89
N PHE A 257 2.95 12.34 16.82
CA PHE A 257 2.97 13.72 16.28
C PHE A 257 2.36 14.75 17.25
N TRP A 258 1.39 14.36 18.07
CA TRP A 258 0.85 15.22 19.12
C TRP A 258 1.81 15.40 20.31
N LEU A 259 2.56 14.37 20.67
CA LEU A 259 3.56 14.43 21.74
C LEU A 259 4.76 15.33 21.39
N ILE A 260 5.09 15.45 20.10
CA ILE A 260 6.21 16.30 19.62
C ILE A 260 5.78 17.67 19.08
N ASP A 261 4.48 17.98 19.19
CA ASP A 261 3.83 19.23 18.74
C ASP A 261 4.00 19.53 17.23
N GLU A 262 4.06 18.50 16.39
CA GLU A 262 4.16 18.62 14.93
C GLU A 262 2.81 18.40 14.26
N LEU A 263 1.89 19.32 14.55
CA LEU A 263 0.48 19.20 14.18
C LEU A 263 0.20 19.63 12.73
N PRO A 264 -0.85 19.08 12.08
CA PRO A 264 -1.27 19.58 10.79
C PRO A 264 -1.86 20.99 10.93
N THR A 265 -1.66 21.81 9.91
CA THR A 265 -2.21 23.17 9.82
C THR A 265 -3.36 23.22 8.81
N GLY A 266 -4.09 24.35 8.76
CA GLY A 266 -5.16 24.54 7.79
C GLY A 266 -4.69 24.43 6.33
N SER A 267 -3.45 24.82 6.04
CA SER A 267 -2.90 24.81 4.67
C SER A 267 -1.93 23.67 4.39
N LYS A 268 -1.42 22.95 5.41
CA LYS A 268 -0.41 21.90 5.24
C LYS A 268 -0.64 20.73 6.19
N ASP A 269 -0.58 19.53 5.62
CA ASP A 269 -0.55 18.26 6.34
C ASP A 269 0.51 17.34 5.72
N PRO A 270 1.82 17.62 5.97
CA PRO A 270 2.91 16.91 5.30
C PRO A 270 2.99 15.42 5.69
N TYR A 271 2.53 15.07 6.90
CA TYR A 271 2.55 13.71 7.43
C TYR A 271 1.22 12.98 7.30
N ALA A 272 0.27 13.55 6.56
CA ALA A 272 -1.04 12.94 6.31
C ALA A 272 -1.86 12.63 7.58
N LEU A 273 -1.68 13.39 8.65
CA LEU A 273 -2.31 13.16 9.96
C LEU A 273 -3.83 13.27 9.88
N ARG A 274 -4.35 14.18 9.05
CA ARG A 274 -5.80 14.30 8.80
C ARG A 274 -6.33 13.08 8.05
N ARG A 275 -5.55 12.51 7.12
CA ARG A 275 -5.95 11.28 6.43
C ARG A 275 -5.90 10.08 7.37
N ALA A 276 -4.94 10.04 8.30
CA ALA A 276 -4.85 8.99 9.31
C ALA A 276 -6.07 9.00 10.25
N SER A 277 -6.46 10.17 10.80
CA SER A 277 -7.64 10.27 11.67
C SER A 277 -8.94 9.93 10.95
N LEU A 278 -9.13 10.44 9.73
CA LEU A 278 -10.29 10.09 8.89
C LEU A 278 -10.31 8.59 8.55
N GLY A 279 -9.16 7.96 8.35
CA GLY A 279 -9.06 6.53 8.12
C GLY A 279 -9.55 5.71 9.31
N ILE A 280 -9.19 6.09 10.53
CA ILE A 280 -9.70 5.48 11.77
C ILE A 280 -11.22 5.66 11.86
N ILE A 281 -11.72 6.88 11.66
CA ILE A 281 -13.16 7.19 11.71
C ILE A 281 -13.93 6.32 10.69
N ARG A 282 -13.44 6.22 9.46
CA ARG A 282 -14.05 5.38 8.41
C ARG A 282 -14.09 3.92 8.81
N MET A 283 -12.98 3.35 9.30
CA MET A 283 -12.95 1.96 9.75
C MET A 283 -13.93 1.68 10.88
N LEU A 284 -14.14 2.65 11.79
CA LEU A 284 -15.14 2.54 12.87
C LEU A 284 -16.58 2.64 12.35
N ILE A 285 -16.87 3.60 11.46
CA ILE A 285 -18.23 3.82 10.93
C ILE A 285 -18.63 2.69 9.98
N GLU A 286 -17.81 2.42 8.96
CA GLU A 286 -18.07 1.37 7.96
C GLU A 286 -18.02 -0.03 8.58
N GLY A 287 -17.19 -0.22 9.62
CA GLY A 287 -17.15 -1.45 10.41
C GLY A 287 -18.29 -1.60 11.43
N GLY A 288 -19.12 -0.56 11.61
CA GLY A 288 -20.26 -0.57 12.54
C GLY A 288 -19.87 -0.64 14.02
N ARG A 289 -18.68 -0.14 14.40
CA ARG A 289 -18.14 -0.28 15.77
C ARG A 289 -18.13 1.04 16.55
N ARG A 290 -17.95 0.91 17.86
CA ARG A 290 -17.80 2.02 18.81
C ARG A 290 -16.56 1.78 19.65
N LEU A 291 -15.65 2.75 19.66
CA LEU A 291 -14.41 2.69 20.43
C LEU A 291 -14.44 3.76 21.52
N ASN A 292 -13.92 3.43 22.71
CA ASN A 292 -13.53 4.45 23.66
C ASN A 292 -12.28 5.16 23.13
N LEU A 293 -12.49 6.31 22.48
CA LEU A 293 -11.42 7.10 21.87
C LEU A 293 -10.39 7.57 22.89
N ASP A 294 -10.82 7.98 24.09
CA ASP A 294 -9.91 8.41 25.16
C ASP A 294 -8.99 7.27 25.58
N GLY A 295 -9.54 6.06 25.75
CA GLY A 295 -8.76 4.86 26.06
C GLY A 295 -7.73 4.54 24.99
N PHE A 296 -8.12 4.62 23.71
CA PHE A 296 -7.22 4.33 22.60
C PHE A 296 -6.09 5.36 22.44
N ILE A 297 -6.41 6.65 22.56
CA ILE A 297 -5.41 7.73 22.55
C ILE A 297 -4.42 7.55 23.70
N ASN A 298 -4.92 7.32 24.92
CA ASN A 298 -4.06 7.16 26.09
C ASN A 298 -3.17 5.92 25.97
N ALA A 299 -3.69 4.80 25.48
CA ALA A 299 -2.89 3.60 25.24
C ALA A 299 -1.76 3.87 24.22
N ALA A 300 -2.05 4.62 23.14
CA ALA A 300 -1.05 4.98 22.15
C ALA A 300 0.02 5.91 22.71
N MET A 301 -0.36 6.93 23.48
CA MET A 301 0.58 7.87 24.08
C MET A 301 1.48 7.21 25.14
N GLN A 302 0.94 6.30 25.96
CA GLN A 302 1.71 5.55 26.97
C GLN A 302 2.77 4.62 26.38
N ASN A 303 2.63 4.23 25.11
CA ASN A 303 3.61 3.39 24.42
C ASN A 303 4.85 4.16 23.97
N TYR A 304 4.83 5.50 24.00
CA TYR A 304 6.00 6.34 23.74
C TYR A 304 6.89 6.50 25.00
N PRO A 305 8.18 6.82 24.84
CA PRO A 305 9.05 7.12 25.98
C PRO A 305 8.52 8.27 26.83
N ALA A 306 8.56 8.12 28.16
CA ALA A 306 8.06 9.11 29.12
C ALA A 306 8.73 10.50 28.99
N SER A 307 9.92 10.58 28.39
CA SER A 307 10.60 11.84 28.09
C SER A 307 9.83 12.72 27.09
N LEU A 308 9.02 12.13 26.20
CA LEU A 308 8.16 12.84 25.27
C LEU A 308 6.87 13.34 25.95
N SER A 309 6.32 12.56 26.88
CA SER A 309 5.14 12.95 27.68
C SER A 309 5.42 14.02 28.73
N ALA A 310 6.69 14.24 29.09
CA ALA A 310 7.09 15.27 30.04
C ALA A 310 7.29 16.66 29.41
N SER A 311 7.57 16.72 28.09
CA SER A 311 7.84 17.97 27.37
C SER A 311 6.55 18.66 26.88
N SER A 312 5.51 17.88 26.62
CA SER A 312 4.15 18.33 26.34
C SER A 312 3.28 17.80 27.48
N GLY A 313 2.77 18.64 28.39
CA GLY A 313 1.99 18.14 29.53
C GLY A 313 0.91 17.15 29.06
N ASP A 314 1.03 15.87 29.42
CA ASP A 314 0.39 14.70 28.79
C ASP A 314 -1.15 14.85 28.62
N SER A 315 -1.79 15.54 29.57
CA SER A 315 -3.22 15.89 29.53
C SER A 315 -3.59 16.86 28.39
N SER A 316 -2.69 17.77 28.01
CA SER A 316 -2.88 18.72 26.91
C SER A 316 -2.72 18.05 25.55
N ALA A 317 -1.78 17.11 25.38
CA ALA A 317 -1.59 16.42 24.11
C ALA A 317 -2.77 15.50 23.79
N SER A 318 -3.20 14.68 24.75
CA SER A 318 -4.35 13.78 24.63
C SER A 318 -5.66 14.54 24.37
N GLU A 319 -5.92 15.63 25.10
CA GLU A 319 -7.10 16.47 24.90
C GLU A 319 -7.09 17.15 23.51
N ARG A 320 -5.95 17.69 23.07
CA ARG A 320 -5.83 18.26 21.72
C ARG A 320 -6.04 17.22 20.62
N LEU A 321 -5.57 15.98 20.81
CA LEU A 321 -5.80 14.91 19.84
C LEU A 321 -7.28 14.50 19.84
N ARG A 322 -7.91 14.40 21.01
CA ARG A 322 -9.36 14.14 21.11
C ARG A 322 -10.17 15.21 20.38
N LEU A 323 -9.87 16.49 20.58
CA LEU A 323 -10.54 17.60 19.89
C LEU A 323 -10.33 17.56 18.37
N PHE A 324 -9.24 16.95 17.89
CA PHE A 324 -9.00 16.80 16.46
C PHE A 324 -9.91 15.74 15.79
N PHE A 325 -10.48 14.81 16.57
CA PHE A 325 -11.44 13.83 16.08
C PHE A 325 -12.90 14.33 16.09
N ILE A 326 -13.19 15.46 16.75
CA ILE A 326 -14.52 16.06 16.90
C ILE A 326 -14.71 17.17 15.87
#